data_AF-A0A9P7RRK6-F1
#
_entry.id   AF-A0A9P7RRK6-F1
#
_cell.length_a   1.000
_cell.length_b   1.000
_cell.length_c   1.000
_cell.angle_alpha   90.00
_cell.angle_beta   90.00
_cell.angle_gamma   90.00
#
_symmetry.space_group_name_H-M   'P 1'
#
loop_
_entity.id
_entity.type
_entity.pdbx_description
1 polymer ?
#
loop_
_entity_poly.entity_id
_entity_poly.type
_entity_poly.pdbx_seq_one_letter_code
_entity_poly.pdbx_strand_id
1 'polypeptide(L)'
;MFMLPQGSAEAEGRSDENPIVLSGDKPSEFRNFLWALYSLPPVLRTVYSSSADLNLLIDIARISNKYSFKSLETWALDAVQEYVNRKPSPLLVGLSNSPVIPYSGTETSLASDPPHVIPGIESTTQLTSLIQLAQFCGHERLLSTMISLLRQLMGKSLQYAYLAMTLADDLDLRALRGAAYMEIMQKSTVVRRGGSTQAVPNEGELDDDGRLVISAAQQLRLLTGYWHLTRTWERLRVSPPHFVHASSCGATWHQHGCTQSWVEFWKDKTKHDAVLSLGLADVTGRLKQVQKDYDRWGSATYMHHDCRMAARRSIAELIRRVEEKLPDYFSDEGCDVDVQL
;
A
#
# COMPACT_ATOMS: atom_id res chain seq x y z
N MET A 1 -4.69 -31.99 33.37
CA MET A 1 -6.07 -32.50 33.47
C MET A 1 -6.98 -31.29 33.30
N PHE A 2 -7.57 -31.08 32.12
CA PHE A 2 -8.49 -29.97 31.90
C PHE A 2 -9.82 -30.31 32.58
N MET A 3 -10.14 -29.59 33.66
CA MET A 3 -11.47 -29.69 34.27
C MET A 3 -12.42 -28.82 33.47
N LEU A 4 -13.34 -29.46 32.75
CA LEU A 4 -14.47 -28.78 32.14
C LEU A 4 -15.35 -28.22 33.26
N PRO A 5 -15.82 -26.96 33.17
CA PRO A 5 -16.70 -26.38 34.17
C PRO A 5 -17.95 -27.26 34.35
N GLN A 6 -18.16 -27.75 35.57
CA GLN A 6 -19.34 -28.54 35.91
C GLN A 6 -20.53 -27.59 35.98
N GLY A 7 -21.32 -27.58 34.91
CA GLY A 7 -22.44 -26.65 34.71
C GLY A 7 -23.55 -26.81 35.74
N SER A 8 -23.64 -25.88 36.68
CA SER A 8 -24.87 -25.57 37.42
C SER A 8 -25.67 -24.44 36.76
N ALA A 9 -25.18 -23.87 35.66
CA ALA A 9 -25.92 -22.90 34.86
C ALA A 9 -26.87 -23.65 33.92
N GLU A 10 -28.14 -23.26 33.90
CA GLU A 10 -29.11 -23.77 32.93
C GLU A 10 -28.56 -23.58 31.50
N ALA A 11 -28.59 -24.65 30.70
CA ALA A 11 -28.06 -24.61 29.34
C ALA A 11 -28.82 -23.57 28.51
N GLU A 12 -28.11 -22.57 27.98
CA GLU A 12 -28.64 -21.55 27.08
C GLU A 12 -29.34 -22.17 25.85
N GLY A 13 -30.34 -21.47 25.34
CA GLY A 13 -31.03 -21.83 24.09
C GLY A 13 -32.15 -22.86 24.23
N ARG A 14 -32.66 -23.10 25.44
CA ARG A 14 -33.75 -24.06 25.69
C ARG A 14 -35.15 -23.46 25.70
N SER A 15 -35.28 -22.16 25.91
CA SER A 15 -36.56 -21.44 25.87
C SER A 15 -36.33 -19.95 25.52
N ASP A 16 -37.41 -19.23 25.28
CA ASP A 16 -37.36 -17.78 25.01
C ASP A 16 -36.90 -16.98 26.25
N GLU A 17 -37.13 -17.52 27.46
CA GLU A 17 -36.67 -16.95 28.73
C GLU A 17 -35.16 -17.18 28.97
N ASN A 18 -34.57 -18.18 28.31
CA ASN A 18 -33.14 -18.47 28.36
C ASN A 18 -32.56 -18.66 26.94
N PRO A 19 -32.52 -17.58 26.13
CA PRO A 19 -32.03 -17.65 24.75
C PRO A 19 -30.50 -17.78 24.69
N ILE A 20 -29.97 -18.13 23.52
CA ILE A 20 -28.52 -18.08 23.29
C ILE A 20 -28.09 -16.61 23.20
N VAL A 21 -27.20 -16.18 24.09
CA VAL A 21 -26.74 -14.78 24.14
C VAL A 21 -25.50 -14.59 23.27
N LEU A 22 -25.69 -13.97 22.11
CA LEU A 22 -24.61 -13.65 21.19
C LEU A 22 -23.87 -12.39 21.65
N SER A 23 -22.79 -12.58 22.40
CA SER A 23 -21.97 -11.46 22.91
C SER A 23 -21.11 -10.84 21.80
N GLY A 24 -21.12 -9.51 21.73
CA GLY A 24 -20.24 -8.71 20.87
C GLY A 24 -20.74 -8.43 19.45
N ASP A 25 -21.89 -8.98 19.03
CA ASP A 25 -22.47 -8.68 17.72
C ASP A 25 -23.53 -7.59 17.81
N LYS A 26 -23.56 -6.70 16.82
CA LYS A 26 -24.67 -5.75 16.71
C LYS A 26 -25.90 -6.46 16.13
N PRO A 27 -27.12 -6.18 16.64
CA PRO A 27 -28.34 -6.76 16.08
C PRO A 27 -28.53 -6.51 14.58
N SER A 28 -28.03 -5.39 14.05
CA SER A 28 -28.06 -5.08 12.61
C SER A 28 -27.15 -6.01 11.79
N GLU A 29 -25.92 -6.25 12.25
CA GLU A 29 -24.94 -7.11 11.58
C GLU A 29 -25.45 -8.56 11.55
N PHE A 30 -26.01 -9.03 12.66
CA PHE A 30 -26.58 -10.39 12.73
C PHE A 30 -27.83 -10.52 11.87
N ARG A 31 -28.69 -9.49 11.79
CA ARG A 31 -29.84 -9.48 10.88
C ARG A 31 -29.40 -9.57 9.42
N ASN A 32 -28.33 -8.87 9.04
CA ASN A 32 -27.74 -8.93 7.71
C ASN A 32 -27.24 -10.33 7.36
N PHE A 33 -26.60 -11.02 8.32
CA PHE A 33 -26.21 -12.41 8.19
C PHE A 33 -27.40 -13.36 8.03
N LEU A 34 -28.42 -13.26 8.88
CA LEU A 34 -29.63 -14.08 8.78
C LEU A 34 -30.38 -13.82 7.46
N TRP A 35 -30.42 -12.57 7.01
CA TRP A 35 -30.96 -12.23 5.70
C TRP A 35 -30.26 -13.02 4.59
N ALA A 36 -28.94 -13.11 4.61
CA ALA A 36 -28.21 -13.86 3.59
C ALA A 36 -28.46 -15.38 3.66
N LEU A 37 -28.62 -15.95 4.86
CA LEU A 37 -28.92 -17.37 5.06
C LEU A 37 -30.31 -17.78 4.58
N TYR A 38 -31.32 -16.92 4.80
CA TYR A 38 -32.72 -17.25 4.52
C TYR A 38 -33.27 -16.61 3.24
N SER A 39 -32.50 -15.74 2.58
CA SER A 39 -32.93 -15.11 1.33
C SER A 39 -32.97 -16.08 0.17
N LEU A 40 -33.98 -15.92 -0.68
CA LEU A 40 -34.10 -16.65 -1.93
C LEU A 40 -33.04 -16.18 -2.95
N PRO A 41 -32.58 -17.04 -3.88
CA PRO A 41 -31.57 -16.67 -4.87
C PRO A 41 -31.85 -15.39 -5.68
N PRO A 42 -33.10 -15.07 -6.10
CA PRO A 42 -33.38 -13.82 -6.80
C PRO A 42 -33.12 -12.57 -5.94
N VAL A 43 -33.35 -12.66 -4.63
CA VAL A 43 -33.09 -11.56 -3.69
C VAL A 43 -31.59 -11.37 -3.51
N LEU A 44 -30.83 -12.46 -3.42
CA LEU A 44 -29.37 -12.39 -3.34
C LEU A 44 -28.75 -11.77 -4.60
N ARG A 45 -29.38 -11.91 -5.77
CA ARG A 45 -28.89 -11.25 -6.99
C ARG A 45 -28.85 -9.71 -6.90
N THR A 46 -29.61 -9.11 -5.98
CA THR A 46 -29.61 -7.64 -5.80
C THR A 46 -28.27 -7.10 -5.31
N VAL A 47 -27.44 -7.89 -4.61
CA VAL A 47 -26.08 -7.47 -4.21
C VAL A 47 -25.14 -7.31 -5.40
N TYR A 48 -25.51 -7.83 -6.56
CA TYR A 48 -24.78 -7.63 -7.81
C TYR A 48 -25.25 -6.42 -8.62
N SER A 49 -26.24 -5.67 -8.11
CA SER A 49 -26.69 -4.43 -8.73
C SER A 49 -25.76 -3.26 -8.40
N SER A 50 -25.87 -2.16 -9.16
CA SER A 50 -25.13 -0.92 -8.89
C SER A 50 -25.52 -0.23 -7.58
N SER A 51 -26.69 -0.57 -7.02
CA SER A 51 -27.20 -0.08 -5.74
C SER A 51 -26.94 -1.04 -4.58
N ALA A 52 -25.98 -1.96 -4.74
CA ALA A 52 -25.63 -2.88 -3.68
C ALA A 52 -25.11 -2.12 -2.44
N ASP A 53 -25.63 -2.50 -1.29
CA ASP A 53 -25.14 -1.99 0.00
C ASP A 53 -23.86 -2.74 0.37
N LEU A 54 -22.75 -2.01 0.38
CA LEU A 54 -21.45 -2.56 0.73
C LEU A 54 -21.36 -2.91 2.22
N ASN A 55 -22.02 -2.15 3.09
CA ASN A 55 -22.00 -2.40 4.53
C ASN A 55 -22.70 -3.73 4.86
N LEU A 56 -23.81 -4.01 4.18
CA LEU A 56 -24.51 -5.29 4.24
C LEU A 56 -23.54 -6.47 3.96
N LEU A 57 -22.74 -6.38 2.89
CA LEU A 57 -21.80 -7.44 2.53
C LEU A 57 -20.63 -7.58 3.52
N ILE A 58 -20.12 -6.45 4.04
CA ILE A 58 -19.09 -6.44 5.09
C ILE A 58 -19.59 -7.12 6.36
N ASP A 59 -20.82 -6.82 6.78
CA ASP A 59 -21.45 -7.43 7.96
C ASP A 59 -21.62 -8.93 7.79
N ILE A 60 -22.14 -9.36 6.62
CA ILE A 60 -22.31 -10.79 6.31
C ILE A 60 -20.97 -11.51 6.37
N ALA A 61 -19.92 -10.97 5.74
CA ALA A 61 -18.60 -11.59 5.75
C ALA A 61 -18.02 -11.70 7.17
N ARG A 62 -18.11 -10.62 7.97
CA ARG A 62 -17.60 -10.58 9.35
C ARG A 62 -18.29 -11.60 10.24
N ILE A 63 -19.62 -11.62 10.25
CA ILE A 63 -20.41 -12.54 11.07
C ILE A 63 -20.23 -13.98 10.58
N SER A 64 -20.18 -14.21 9.26
CA SER A 64 -19.91 -15.54 8.69
C SER A 64 -18.54 -16.07 9.12
N ASN A 65 -17.50 -15.22 9.13
CA ASN A 65 -16.19 -15.62 9.63
C ASN A 65 -16.22 -15.96 11.13
N LYS A 66 -16.83 -15.10 11.96
CA LYS A 66 -16.97 -15.32 13.41
C LYS A 66 -17.63 -16.66 13.74
N TYR A 67 -18.70 -17.01 13.03
CA TYR A 67 -19.44 -18.27 13.23
C TYR A 67 -19.00 -19.42 12.31
N SER A 68 -17.87 -19.27 11.59
CA SER A 68 -17.29 -20.31 10.72
C SER A 68 -18.16 -20.78 9.55
N PHE A 69 -19.04 -19.93 9.02
CA PHE A 69 -19.82 -20.19 7.80
C PHE A 69 -19.00 -19.89 6.53
N LYS A 70 -18.03 -20.76 6.23
CA LYS A 70 -17.01 -20.49 5.18
C LYS A 70 -17.58 -20.25 3.78
N SER A 71 -18.62 -20.99 3.37
CA SER A 71 -19.24 -20.78 2.05
C SER A 71 -19.87 -19.40 1.91
N LEU A 72 -20.55 -18.92 2.95
CA LEU A 72 -21.21 -17.62 2.98
C LEU A 72 -20.20 -16.48 3.11
N GLU A 73 -19.15 -16.68 3.91
CA GLU A 73 -18.00 -15.79 4.01
C GLU A 73 -17.34 -15.57 2.65
N THR A 74 -16.96 -16.65 1.94
CA THR A 74 -16.34 -16.55 0.62
C THR A 74 -17.28 -15.88 -0.39
N TRP A 75 -18.57 -16.24 -0.40
CA TRP A 75 -19.55 -15.60 -1.28
C TRP A 75 -19.64 -14.09 -1.05
N ALA A 76 -19.70 -13.65 0.21
CA ALA A 76 -19.79 -12.23 0.53
C ALA A 76 -18.51 -11.48 0.11
N LEU A 77 -17.33 -12.06 0.34
CA LEU A 77 -16.04 -11.46 -0.02
C LEU A 77 -15.83 -11.40 -1.54
N ASP A 78 -16.27 -12.42 -2.29
CA ASP A 78 -16.27 -12.41 -3.76
C ASP A 78 -17.23 -11.34 -4.29
N ALA A 79 -18.42 -11.17 -3.69
CA ALA A 79 -19.36 -10.13 -4.07
C ALA A 79 -18.80 -8.72 -3.81
N VAL A 80 -18.11 -8.51 -2.68
CA VAL A 80 -17.37 -7.27 -2.39
C VAL A 80 -16.27 -7.04 -3.43
N GLN A 81 -15.49 -8.06 -3.75
CA GLN A 81 -14.42 -7.95 -4.75
C GLN A 81 -14.98 -7.57 -6.12
N GLU A 82 -16.09 -8.17 -6.54
CA GLU A 82 -16.76 -7.82 -7.79
C GLU A 82 -17.23 -6.36 -7.76
N TYR A 83 -17.88 -5.93 -6.67
CA TYR A 83 -18.33 -4.55 -6.48
C TYR A 83 -17.19 -3.54 -6.63
N VAL A 84 -16.03 -3.78 -6.00
CA VAL A 84 -14.85 -2.91 -6.09
C VAL A 84 -14.29 -2.85 -7.52
N ASN A 85 -14.31 -3.97 -8.25
CA ASN A 85 -13.78 -4.08 -9.60
C ASN A 85 -14.71 -3.55 -10.70
N ARG A 86 -15.95 -3.16 -10.38
CA ARG A 86 -16.86 -2.55 -11.36
C ARG A 86 -16.27 -1.27 -11.94
N LYS A 87 -16.61 -0.98 -13.19
CA LYS A 87 -16.20 0.25 -13.89
C LYS A 87 -17.44 1.08 -14.22
N PRO A 88 -17.52 2.35 -13.78
CA PRO A 88 -16.58 3.05 -12.89
C PRO A 88 -16.61 2.45 -11.46
N SER A 89 -15.47 2.42 -10.76
CA SER A 89 -15.40 1.89 -9.40
C SER A 89 -16.24 2.75 -8.47
N PRO A 90 -17.26 2.19 -7.79
CA PRO A 90 -18.14 2.97 -6.92
C PRO A 90 -17.35 3.73 -5.84
N LEU A 91 -16.29 3.11 -5.32
CA LEU A 91 -15.38 3.72 -4.35
C LEU A 91 -14.60 4.93 -4.89
N LEU A 92 -14.41 5.02 -6.21
CA LEU A 92 -13.67 6.13 -6.86
C LEU A 92 -14.59 7.23 -7.39
N VAL A 93 -15.88 6.95 -7.61
CA VAL A 93 -16.85 7.95 -8.08
C VAL A 93 -17.02 9.05 -7.03
N GLY A 94 -17.05 8.70 -5.74
CA GLY A 94 -17.07 9.68 -4.65
C GLY A 94 -15.82 10.57 -4.58
N LEU A 95 -14.69 10.12 -5.14
CA LEU A 95 -13.39 10.81 -5.04
C LEU A 95 -13.13 11.79 -6.18
N SER A 96 -13.75 11.57 -7.33
CA SER A 96 -13.49 12.36 -8.54
C SER A 96 -14.22 13.71 -8.56
N ASN A 97 -15.22 13.88 -7.69
CA ASN A 97 -16.10 15.05 -7.67
C ASN A 97 -15.88 15.98 -6.48
N SER A 98 -14.82 15.82 -5.69
CA SER A 98 -14.53 16.78 -4.61
C SER A 98 -13.95 18.06 -5.24
N PRO A 99 -14.68 19.21 -5.18
CA PRO A 99 -14.10 20.47 -5.62
C PRO A 99 -12.89 20.77 -4.72
N VAL A 100 -11.75 21.09 -5.34
CA VAL A 100 -10.62 21.71 -4.66
C VAL A 100 -11.16 23.01 -4.09
N ILE A 101 -11.44 23.06 -2.78
CA ILE A 101 -11.91 24.28 -2.13
C ILE A 101 -10.76 25.30 -2.26
N PRO A 102 -10.94 26.42 -2.99
CA PRO A 102 -10.00 27.51 -2.91
C PRO A 102 -10.20 28.12 -1.52
N TYR A 103 -9.19 27.99 -0.66
CA TYR A 103 -9.11 28.75 0.58
C TYR A 103 -9.17 30.25 0.23
N SER A 104 -10.34 30.86 0.41
CA SER A 104 -10.51 32.30 0.49
C SER A 104 -11.23 32.57 1.79
N GLY A 105 -10.46 33.01 2.77
CA GLY A 105 -10.97 33.42 4.06
C GLY A 105 -11.86 34.65 3.92
N THR A 106 -13.11 34.49 4.31
CA THR A 106 -13.91 35.54 4.92
C THR A 106 -14.91 34.85 5.84
N GLU A 107 -14.60 34.87 7.13
CA GLU A 107 -15.48 34.48 8.20
C GLU A 107 -16.62 35.49 8.34
N THR A 108 -17.86 35.11 8.01
CA THR A 108 -19.05 35.54 8.77
C THR A 108 -20.27 34.74 8.33
N SER A 109 -20.74 33.82 9.19
CA SER A 109 -22.14 33.80 9.63
C SER A 109 -22.49 32.52 10.41
N LEU A 110 -23.20 32.78 11.51
CA LEU A 110 -23.88 31.81 12.36
C LEU A 110 -25.10 31.23 11.61
N ALA A 111 -25.07 29.94 11.27
CA ALA A 111 -26.27 29.13 11.09
C ALA A 111 -25.94 27.64 11.28
N SER A 112 -26.79 26.99 12.06
CA SER A 112 -26.81 25.57 12.37
C SER A 112 -27.20 24.74 11.15
N ASP A 113 -26.21 24.18 10.46
CA ASP A 113 -26.40 23.08 9.51
C ASP A 113 -25.88 21.75 10.11
N PRO A 114 -26.49 20.60 9.77
CA PRO A 114 -25.98 19.30 10.18
C PRO A 114 -24.56 19.10 9.63
N PRO A 115 -23.69 18.35 10.33
CA PRO A 115 -22.29 18.24 9.97
C PRO A 115 -22.15 17.66 8.57
N HIS A 116 -21.75 18.51 7.61
CA HIS A 116 -21.37 18.08 6.28
C HIS A 116 -20.13 17.17 6.42
N VAL A 117 -20.37 15.86 6.42
CA VAL A 117 -19.31 14.85 6.41
C VAL A 117 -18.52 15.03 5.11
N ILE A 118 -17.22 15.31 5.24
CA ILE A 118 -16.32 15.50 4.11
C ILE A 118 -16.27 14.18 3.33
N PRO A 119 -16.65 14.13 2.03
CA PRO A 119 -16.78 12.89 1.25
C PRO A 119 -15.52 12.00 1.21
N GLY A 120 -14.34 12.58 1.45
CA GLY A 120 -13.08 11.84 1.53
C GLY A 120 -12.93 10.94 2.76
N ILE A 121 -13.55 11.28 3.90
CA ILE A 121 -13.39 10.57 5.19
C ILE A 121 -14.17 9.24 5.19
N GLU A 122 -15.36 9.21 4.58
CA GLU A 122 -16.12 7.97 4.44
C GLU A 122 -15.39 6.97 3.53
N SER A 123 -14.69 7.46 2.50
CA SER A 123 -13.91 6.58 1.62
C SER A 123 -12.71 5.95 2.34
N THR A 124 -11.98 6.70 3.16
CA THR A 124 -10.82 6.14 3.90
C THR A 124 -11.24 5.11 4.95
N THR A 125 -12.32 5.36 5.69
CA THR A 125 -12.85 4.42 6.68
C THR A 125 -13.36 3.12 6.03
N GLN A 126 -14.03 3.22 4.88
CA GLN A 126 -14.43 2.05 4.10
C GLN A 126 -13.22 1.26 3.57
N LEU A 127 -12.21 1.93 3.01
CA LEU A 127 -10.98 1.29 2.54
C LEU A 127 -10.27 0.54 3.67
N THR A 128 -10.12 1.17 4.84
CA THR A 128 -9.57 0.55 6.06
C THR A 128 -10.36 -0.69 6.44
N SER A 129 -11.69 -0.57 6.53
CA SER A 129 -12.57 -1.66 6.93
C SER A 129 -12.48 -2.85 5.97
N LEU A 130 -12.41 -2.60 4.66
CA LEU A 130 -12.29 -3.64 3.64
C LEU A 130 -10.94 -4.35 3.69
N ILE A 131 -9.84 -3.60 3.86
CA ILE A 131 -8.49 -4.19 3.97
C ILE A 131 -8.38 -5.02 5.24
N GLN A 132 -8.86 -4.50 6.38
CA GLN A 132 -8.90 -5.24 7.65
C GLN A 132 -9.75 -6.50 7.55
N LEU A 133 -10.94 -6.42 6.93
CA LEU A 133 -11.81 -7.56 6.71
C LEU A 133 -11.13 -8.62 5.83
N ALA A 134 -10.52 -8.21 4.73
CA ALA A 134 -9.82 -9.12 3.82
C ALA A 134 -8.65 -9.83 4.51
N GLN A 135 -7.87 -9.10 5.31
CA GLN A 135 -6.76 -9.66 6.09
C GLN A 135 -7.28 -10.63 7.16
N PHE A 136 -8.30 -10.23 7.93
CA PHE A 136 -8.88 -11.04 9.00
C PHE A 136 -9.51 -12.34 8.48
N CYS A 137 -10.14 -12.29 7.30
CA CYS A 137 -10.72 -13.46 6.65
C CYS A 137 -9.70 -14.29 5.83
N GLY A 138 -8.46 -13.83 5.68
CA GLY A 138 -7.45 -14.49 4.85
C GLY A 138 -7.81 -14.52 3.35
N HIS A 139 -8.55 -13.51 2.87
CA HIS A 139 -9.06 -13.46 1.50
C HIS A 139 -8.10 -12.72 0.56
N GLU A 140 -7.05 -13.41 0.15
CA GLU A 140 -5.92 -12.91 -0.65
C GLU A 140 -6.32 -12.13 -1.91
N ARG A 141 -7.36 -12.59 -2.61
CA ARG A 141 -7.83 -11.94 -3.85
C ARG A 141 -8.37 -10.54 -3.60
N LEU A 142 -9.18 -10.38 -2.55
CA LEU A 142 -9.73 -9.08 -2.17
C LEU A 142 -8.62 -8.18 -1.63
N LEU A 143 -7.77 -8.72 -0.75
CA LEU A 143 -6.64 -7.98 -0.19
C LEU A 143 -5.73 -7.44 -1.30
N SER A 144 -5.35 -8.28 -2.27
CA SER A 144 -4.56 -7.88 -3.43
C SER A 144 -5.24 -6.79 -4.27
N THR A 145 -6.55 -6.91 -4.51
CA THR A 145 -7.33 -5.87 -5.21
C THR A 145 -7.30 -4.55 -4.43
N MET A 146 -7.52 -4.57 -3.11
CA MET A 146 -7.52 -3.37 -2.27
C MET A 146 -6.13 -2.73 -2.19
N ILE A 147 -5.06 -3.53 -2.05
CA ILE A 147 -3.68 -3.06 -2.09
C ILE A 147 -3.37 -2.38 -3.43
N SER A 148 -3.79 -2.98 -4.54
CA SER A 148 -3.61 -2.38 -5.87
C SER A 148 -4.37 -1.06 -6.02
N LEU A 149 -5.61 -1.00 -5.54
CA LEU A 149 -6.41 0.22 -5.55
C LEU A 149 -5.75 1.32 -4.72
N LEU A 150 -5.31 0.99 -3.50
CA LEU A 150 -4.68 1.95 -2.61
C LEU A 150 -3.38 2.49 -3.22
N ARG A 151 -2.52 1.64 -3.80
CA ARG A 151 -1.32 2.07 -4.55
C ARG A 151 -1.64 3.09 -5.65
N GLN A 152 -2.74 2.91 -6.39
CA GLN A 152 -3.16 3.87 -7.41
C GLN A 152 -3.62 5.20 -6.80
N LEU A 153 -4.26 5.18 -5.63
CA LEU A 153 -4.77 6.35 -4.94
C LEU A 153 -3.67 7.15 -4.23
N MET A 154 -2.65 6.48 -3.68
CA MET A 154 -1.49 7.11 -3.04
C MET A 154 -0.72 8.03 -3.99
N GLY A 155 -0.63 7.63 -5.27
CA GLY A 155 -0.04 8.46 -6.32
C GLY A 155 -0.80 9.79 -6.56
N LYS A 156 -2.06 9.89 -6.14
CA LYS A 156 -2.93 11.05 -6.36
C LYS A 156 -3.06 11.98 -5.15
N SER A 157 -3.06 11.43 -3.93
CA SER A 157 -3.22 12.23 -2.71
C SER A 157 -2.34 11.71 -1.58
N LEU A 158 -1.75 12.65 -0.84
CA LEU A 158 -0.91 12.39 0.33
C LEU A 158 -1.69 11.69 1.45
N GLN A 159 -3.00 11.97 1.58
CA GLN A 159 -3.84 11.32 2.59
C GLN A 159 -3.94 9.80 2.39
N TYR A 160 -4.00 9.33 1.14
CA TYR A 160 -3.98 7.89 0.83
C TYR A 160 -2.60 7.28 1.04
N ALA A 161 -1.52 8.04 0.79
CA ALA A 161 -0.16 7.62 1.12
C ALA A 161 -0.01 7.41 2.64
N TYR A 162 -0.50 8.36 3.45
CA TYR A 162 -0.53 8.22 4.90
C TYR A 162 -1.40 7.04 5.34
N LEU A 163 -2.61 6.89 4.82
CA LEU A 163 -3.48 5.75 5.15
C LEU A 163 -2.79 4.41 4.83
N ALA A 164 -2.13 4.30 3.68
CA ALA A 164 -1.40 3.09 3.31
C ALA A 164 -0.22 2.81 4.22
N MET A 165 0.48 3.84 4.70
CA MET A 165 1.56 3.72 5.67
C MET A 165 1.02 3.18 6.99
N THR A 166 -0.04 3.79 7.53
CA THR A 166 -0.68 3.35 8.78
C THR A 166 -1.20 1.92 8.68
N LEU A 167 -1.91 1.56 7.60
CA LEU A 167 -2.39 0.18 7.39
C LEU A 167 -1.25 -0.83 7.23
N ALA A 168 -0.13 -0.43 6.60
CA ALA A 168 1.03 -1.30 6.47
C ALA A 168 1.75 -1.55 7.79
N ASP A 169 1.67 -0.61 8.73
CA ASP A 169 2.22 -0.74 10.07
C ASP A 169 1.28 -1.58 10.95
N ASP A 170 -0.02 -1.26 10.95
CA ASP A 170 -1.02 -1.90 11.81
C ASP A 170 -1.29 -3.37 11.45
N LEU A 171 -1.28 -3.68 10.15
CA LEU A 171 -1.61 -5.01 9.63
C LEU A 171 -0.39 -5.77 9.09
N ASP A 172 0.82 -5.22 9.29
CA ASP A 172 2.09 -5.78 8.80
C ASP A 172 2.08 -6.06 7.27
N LEU A 173 1.43 -5.19 6.49
CA LEU A 173 1.31 -5.38 5.04
C LEU A 173 2.60 -4.99 4.31
N ARG A 174 3.55 -5.92 4.25
CA ARG A 174 4.84 -5.77 3.54
C ARG A 174 4.69 -5.19 2.13
N ALA A 175 3.67 -5.62 1.39
CA ALA A 175 3.41 -5.14 0.04
C ALA A 175 3.10 -3.63 -0.04
N LEU A 176 2.52 -3.03 1.00
CA LEU A 176 2.22 -1.60 1.03
C LEU A 176 3.35 -0.77 1.64
N ARG A 177 4.03 -1.31 2.67
CA ARG A 177 5.03 -0.57 3.47
C ARG A 177 6.03 0.20 2.61
N GLY A 178 6.78 -0.51 1.77
CA GLY A 178 7.84 0.12 0.97
C GLY A 178 7.31 1.24 0.07
N ALA A 179 6.19 1.00 -0.62
CA ALA A 179 5.59 1.99 -1.50
C ALA A 179 5.04 3.20 -0.73
N ALA A 180 4.39 2.98 0.43
CA ALA A 180 3.78 4.04 1.21
C ALA A 180 4.81 4.98 1.84
N TYR A 181 5.84 4.41 2.47
CA TYR A 181 6.91 5.19 3.06
C TYR A 181 7.70 5.98 2.00
N MET A 182 7.96 5.38 0.83
CA MET A 182 8.60 6.11 -0.28
C MET A 182 7.76 7.27 -0.78
N GLU A 183 6.45 7.05 -0.96
CA GLU A 183 5.55 8.08 -1.47
C GLU A 183 5.51 9.30 -0.54
N ILE A 184 5.42 9.06 0.78
CA ILE A 184 5.43 10.12 1.80
C ILE A 184 6.78 10.84 1.81
N MET A 185 7.89 10.09 1.77
CA MET A 185 9.24 10.65 1.73
C MET A 185 9.47 11.54 0.51
N GLN A 186 8.88 11.20 -0.65
CA GLN A 186 9.04 11.96 -1.89
C GLN A 186 8.13 13.19 -1.98
N LYS A 187 6.92 13.13 -1.41
CA LYS A 187 5.89 14.16 -1.61
C LYS A 187 5.69 15.13 -0.47
N SER A 188 6.21 14.83 0.72
CA SER A 188 5.89 15.62 1.91
C SER A 188 7.10 15.93 2.76
N THR A 189 7.03 17.10 3.39
CA THR A 189 7.78 17.43 4.59
C THR A 189 6.99 16.88 5.78
N VAL A 190 7.66 16.11 6.64
CA VAL A 190 7.01 15.45 7.79
C VAL A 190 7.39 16.13 9.10
N VAL A 191 6.44 16.21 10.01
CA VAL A 191 6.64 16.74 11.36
C VAL A 191 6.17 15.73 12.39
N ARG A 192 6.96 15.61 13.46
CA ARG A 192 6.57 14.82 14.62
C ARG A 192 5.49 15.56 15.39
N ARG A 193 4.46 14.84 15.82
CA ARG A 193 3.51 15.38 16.81
C ARG A 193 4.25 15.85 18.06
N GLY A 194 4.32 17.16 18.26
CA GLY A 194 4.91 17.79 19.44
C GLY A 194 3.96 17.72 20.62
N GLY A 195 4.47 17.47 21.84
CA GLY A 195 3.65 17.38 23.06
C GLY A 195 3.23 18.74 23.64
N SER A 196 3.14 19.81 22.85
CA SER A 196 2.75 21.13 23.34
C SER A 196 1.23 21.22 23.54
N THR A 197 0.82 22.04 24.49
CA THR A 197 -0.56 22.19 25.00
C THR A 197 -1.50 23.01 24.10
N GLN A 198 -1.09 23.37 22.88
CA GLN A 198 -1.98 23.98 21.89
C GLN A 198 -2.71 22.92 21.07
N ALA A 199 -3.71 23.31 20.29
CA ALA A 199 -4.49 22.41 19.43
C ALA A 199 -3.57 21.78 18.36
N VAL A 200 -2.86 20.71 18.72
CA VAL A 200 -1.95 20.00 17.83
C VAL A 200 -2.79 19.25 16.80
N PRO A 201 -2.51 19.38 15.49
CA PRO A 201 -3.20 18.62 14.46
C PRO A 201 -3.15 17.12 14.76
N ASN A 202 -4.20 16.39 14.34
CA ASN A 202 -4.23 14.94 14.50
C ASN A 202 -3.22 14.28 13.55
N GLU A 203 -2.83 13.05 13.85
CA GLU A 203 -1.96 12.29 12.93
C GLU A 203 -2.66 12.08 11.58
N GLY A 204 -1.92 12.27 10.49
CA GLY A 204 -2.45 12.24 9.13
C GLY A 204 -2.98 13.58 8.61
N GLU A 205 -3.10 14.60 9.46
CA GLU A 205 -3.41 15.97 9.07
C GLU A 205 -2.14 16.74 8.69
N LEU A 206 -2.32 17.82 7.93
CA LEU A 206 -1.27 18.79 7.65
C LEU A 206 -1.27 19.86 8.74
N ASP A 207 -0.10 20.27 9.19
CA ASP A 207 0.04 21.45 10.06
C ASP A 207 -0.12 22.77 9.27
N ASP A 208 -0.06 23.90 9.98
CA ASP A 208 -0.20 25.24 9.39
C ASP A 208 0.87 25.55 8.32
N ASP A 209 2.01 24.84 8.34
CA ASP A 209 3.09 24.93 7.37
C ASP A 209 2.94 23.93 6.20
N GLY A 210 1.82 23.18 6.15
CA GLY A 210 1.55 22.17 5.14
C GLY A 210 2.36 20.88 5.30
N ARG A 211 2.89 20.61 6.50
CA ARG A 211 3.73 19.43 6.80
C ARG A 211 2.86 18.33 7.40
N LEU A 212 3.11 17.09 6.99
CA LEU A 212 2.33 15.93 7.44
C LEU A 212 2.68 15.57 8.89
N VAL A 213 1.69 15.54 9.76
CA VAL A 213 1.85 15.10 11.16
C VAL A 213 1.84 13.58 11.23
N ILE A 214 2.93 12.99 11.73
CA ILE A 214 3.12 11.55 11.84
C ILE A 214 3.53 11.12 13.25
N SER A 215 3.38 9.82 13.54
CA SER A 215 3.81 9.24 14.81
C SER A 215 5.34 9.16 14.91
N ALA A 216 5.86 9.03 16.14
CA ALA A 216 7.31 8.91 16.37
C ALA A 216 7.91 7.64 15.75
N ALA A 217 7.16 6.53 15.74
CA ALA A 217 7.57 5.27 15.12
C ALA A 217 7.68 5.41 13.58
N GLN A 218 6.67 6.03 12.96
CA GLN A 218 6.68 6.31 11.52
C GLN A 218 7.82 7.25 11.14
N GLN A 219 8.09 8.28 11.95
CA GLN A 219 9.23 9.17 11.73
C GLN A 219 10.57 8.42 11.78
N LEU A 220 10.76 7.55 12.78
CA LEU A 220 11.97 6.75 12.90
C LEU A 220 12.16 5.83 11.69
N ARG A 221 11.09 5.18 11.22
CA ARG A 221 11.13 4.33 10.01
C ARG A 221 11.45 5.12 8.75
N LEU A 222 10.89 6.32 8.58
CA LEU A 222 11.25 7.22 7.46
C LEU A 222 12.72 7.60 7.47
N LEU A 223 13.28 7.97 8.63
CA LEU A 223 14.70 8.33 8.76
C LEU A 223 15.61 7.12 8.50
N THR A 224 15.25 5.97 9.05
CA THR A 224 15.97 4.70 8.87
C THR A 224 15.98 4.29 7.41
N GLY A 225 14.82 4.32 6.75
CA GLY A 225 14.71 4.05 5.33
C GLY A 225 15.47 5.04 4.46
N TYR A 226 15.41 6.34 4.77
CA TYR A 226 16.18 7.36 4.06
C TYR A 226 17.69 7.06 4.12
N TRP A 227 18.19 6.70 5.30
CA TRP A 227 19.60 6.34 5.48
C TRP A 227 19.97 5.08 4.69
N HIS A 228 19.19 4.01 4.81
CA HIS A 228 19.47 2.76 4.10
C HIS A 228 19.44 2.92 2.58
N LEU A 229 18.46 3.67 2.06
CA LEU A 229 18.33 3.95 0.63
C LEU A 229 19.49 4.79 0.12
N THR A 230 19.86 5.85 0.83
CA THR A 230 21.02 6.68 0.49
C THR A 230 22.31 5.86 0.47
N ARG A 231 22.55 5.04 1.50
CA ARG A 231 23.72 4.15 1.56
C ARG A 231 23.71 3.11 0.44
N THR A 232 22.53 2.61 0.07
CA THR A 232 22.38 1.67 -1.05
C THR A 232 22.72 2.35 -2.37
N TRP A 233 22.24 3.57 -2.62
CA TRP A 233 22.65 4.32 -3.80
C TRP A 233 24.16 4.58 -3.86
N GLU A 234 24.77 4.96 -2.73
CA GLU A 234 26.21 5.20 -2.65
C GLU A 234 27.05 3.96 -3.01
N ARG A 235 26.56 2.76 -2.66
CA ARG A 235 27.19 1.50 -3.09
C ARG A 235 26.95 1.21 -4.57
N LEU A 236 25.71 1.36 -5.03
CA LEU A 236 25.34 1.06 -6.42
C LEU A 236 26.04 1.98 -7.43
N ARG A 237 26.27 3.26 -7.10
CA ARG A 237 26.94 4.19 -8.02
C ARG A 237 28.43 3.86 -8.25
N VAL A 238 29.09 3.21 -7.30
CA VAL A 238 30.50 2.79 -7.43
C VAL A 238 30.66 1.37 -7.97
N SER A 239 29.62 0.54 -7.85
CA SER A 239 29.63 -0.87 -8.26
C SER A 239 28.58 -1.11 -9.36
N PRO A 240 28.96 -1.09 -10.65
CA PRO A 240 28.03 -1.40 -11.73
C PRO A 240 27.47 -2.82 -11.60
N PRO A 241 26.18 -3.05 -11.93
CA PRO A 241 25.63 -4.40 -11.87
C PRO A 241 26.34 -5.31 -12.88
N HIS A 242 26.66 -6.51 -12.42
CA HIS A 242 27.31 -7.53 -13.24
C HIS A 242 26.35 -8.03 -14.34
N PHE A 243 26.89 -8.34 -15.51
CA PHE A 243 26.18 -9.03 -16.58
C PHE A 243 27.04 -10.15 -17.16
N VAL A 244 26.40 -11.19 -17.68
CA VAL A 244 27.08 -12.31 -18.31
C VAL A 244 27.29 -11.99 -19.79
N HIS A 245 28.54 -12.10 -20.27
CA HIS A 245 28.86 -11.93 -21.69
C HIS A 245 28.21 -13.02 -22.54
N ALA A 246 27.77 -12.66 -23.73
CA ALA A 246 27.31 -13.64 -24.71
C ALA A 246 28.49 -14.47 -25.24
N SER A 247 28.22 -15.71 -25.65
CA SER A 247 29.22 -16.60 -26.26
C SER A 247 29.88 -15.97 -27.51
N SER A 248 29.10 -15.23 -28.29
CA SER A 248 29.54 -14.45 -29.47
C SER A 248 30.61 -13.38 -29.12
N CYS A 249 30.51 -12.76 -27.94
CA CYS A 249 31.49 -11.78 -27.47
C CYS A 249 32.80 -12.44 -27.02
N GLY A 250 32.73 -13.65 -26.44
CA GLY A 250 33.91 -14.44 -26.08
C GLY A 250 34.76 -14.86 -27.27
N ALA A 251 34.11 -15.20 -28.40
CA ALA A 251 34.80 -15.66 -29.60
C ALA A 251 35.71 -14.60 -30.25
N THR A 252 35.48 -13.31 -29.98
CA THR A 252 36.19 -12.19 -30.62
C THR A 252 37.17 -11.48 -29.69
N TRP A 253 37.45 -12.04 -28.50
CA TRP A 253 38.34 -11.44 -27.48
C TRP A 253 37.93 -10.02 -27.04
N HIS A 254 36.67 -9.62 -27.23
CA HIS A 254 36.16 -8.28 -26.90
C HIS A 254 35.46 -8.17 -25.54
N GLN A 255 35.52 -9.19 -24.70
CA GLN A 255 34.88 -9.18 -23.37
C GLN A 255 35.38 -8.02 -22.51
N HIS A 256 36.70 -7.78 -22.48
CA HIS A 256 37.29 -6.70 -21.69
C HIS A 256 36.80 -5.33 -22.17
N GLY A 257 36.72 -5.10 -23.48
CA GLY A 257 36.21 -3.85 -24.06
C GLY A 257 34.74 -3.60 -23.73
N CYS A 258 33.90 -4.64 -23.76
CA CYS A 258 32.49 -4.54 -23.36
C CYS A 258 32.36 -4.22 -21.86
N THR A 259 33.13 -4.89 -21.00
CA THR A 259 33.13 -4.63 -19.56
C THR A 259 33.63 -3.23 -19.24
N GLN A 260 34.72 -2.78 -19.86
CA GLN A 260 35.25 -1.44 -19.66
C GLN A 260 34.24 -0.38 -20.10
N SER A 261 33.67 -0.53 -21.29
CA SER A 261 32.64 0.38 -21.81
C SER A 261 31.42 0.47 -20.88
N TRP A 262 31.03 -0.66 -20.29
CA TRP A 262 29.96 -0.72 -19.29
C TRP A 262 30.31 0.04 -17.99
N VAL A 263 31.52 -0.18 -17.46
CA VAL A 263 32.01 0.50 -16.25
C VAL A 263 32.11 2.01 -16.47
N GLU A 264 32.64 2.44 -17.61
CA GLU A 264 32.75 3.85 -17.99
C GLU A 264 31.37 4.50 -18.13
N PHE A 265 30.45 3.84 -18.85
CA PHE A 265 29.05 4.28 -18.95
C PHE A 265 28.43 4.45 -17.57
N TRP A 266 28.55 3.45 -16.68
CA TRP A 266 27.94 3.49 -15.37
C TRP A 266 28.51 4.61 -14.50
N LYS A 267 29.83 4.76 -14.49
CA LYS A 267 30.53 5.81 -13.72
C LYS A 267 30.17 7.22 -14.20
N ASP A 268 29.99 7.40 -15.51
CA ASP A 268 29.54 8.67 -16.10
C ASP A 268 28.07 8.95 -15.76
N LYS A 269 27.16 8.02 -16.09
CA LYS A 269 25.71 8.26 -15.99
C LYS A 269 25.18 8.31 -14.57
N THR A 270 25.78 7.61 -13.62
CA THR A 270 25.38 7.72 -12.21
C THR A 270 25.74 9.07 -11.58
N LYS A 271 26.60 9.87 -12.23
CA LYS A 271 26.98 11.22 -11.81
C LYS A 271 26.35 12.32 -12.67
N HIS A 272 25.51 11.95 -13.64
CA HIS A 272 24.88 12.90 -14.53
C HIS A 272 23.84 13.75 -13.79
N ASP A 273 23.70 15.03 -14.16
CA ASP A 273 22.83 16.00 -13.47
C ASP A 273 21.39 15.53 -13.35
N ALA A 274 20.84 14.87 -14.38
CA ALA A 274 19.48 14.31 -14.36
C ALA A 274 19.26 13.23 -13.29
N VAL A 275 20.31 12.49 -12.92
CA VAL A 275 20.28 11.49 -11.83
C VAL A 275 20.48 12.19 -10.49
N LEU A 276 21.39 13.17 -10.43
CA LEU A 276 21.68 13.93 -9.21
C LEU A 276 20.55 14.88 -8.80
N SER A 277 19.71 15.32 -9.74
CA SER A 277 18.53 16.16 -9.48
C SER A 277 17.40 15.41 -8.76
N LEU A 278 17.43 14.07 -8.77
CA LEU A 278 16.51 13.25 -8.00
C LEU A 278 16.95 13.19 -6.53
N GLY A 279 16.03 12.95 -5.59
CA GLY A 279 16.38 12.81 -4.18
C GLY A 279 17.42 11.71 -3.93
N LEU A 280 18.29 11.86 -2.93
CA LEU A 280 19.32 10.86 -2.61
C LEU A 280 18.74 9.48 -2.26
N ALA A 281 17.58 9.47 -1.60
CA ALA A 281 16.85 8.26 -1.26
C ALA A 281 15.99 7.70 -2.40
N ASP A 282 15.82 8.42 -3.52
CA ASP A 282 15.09 7.92 -4.69
C ASP A 282 15.96 7.01 -5.56
N VAL A 283 16.41 5.90 -4.96
CA VAL A 283 17.28 4.90 -5.61
C VAL A 283 16.60 4.33 -6.86
N THR A 284 15.29 4.06 -6.78
CA THR A 284 14.50 3.51 -7.88
C THR A 284 14.37 4.49 -9.05
N GLY A 285 14.07 5.77 -8.78
CA GLY A 285 14.01 6.80 -9.81
C GLY A 285 15.36 7.03 -10.47
N ARG A 286 16.44 7.05 -9.67
CA ARG A 286 17.81 7.17 -10.17
C ARG A 286 18.21 6.02 -11.09
N LEU A 287 17.92 4.77 -10.70
CA LEU A 287 18.19 3.60 -11.54
C LEU A 287 17.35 3.61 -12.83
N LYS A 288 16.07 3.99 -12.76
CA LYS A 288 15.21 4.15 -13.94
C LYS A 288 15.72 5.25 -14.89
N GLN A 289 16.26 6.33 -14.35
CA GLN A 289 16.89 7.40 -15.14
C GLN A 289 18.18 6.90 -15.82
N VAL A 290 19.05 6.17 -15.10
CA VAL A 290 20.24 5.53 -15.69
C VAL A 290 19.85 4.54 -16.79
N GLN A 291 18.79 3.74 -16.60
CA GLN A 291 18.28 2.83 -17.62
C GLN A 291 17.81 3.57 -18.87
N LYS A 292 17.08 4.68 -18.69
CA LYS A 292 16.62 5.53 -19.79
C LYS A 292 17.79 6.15 -20.56
N ASP A 293 18.84 6.57 -19.86
CA ASP A 293 20.05 7.10 -20.49
C ASP A 293 20.84 6.01 -21.21
N TYR A 294 20.83 4.78 -20.70
CA TYR A 294 21.42 3.62 -21.38
C TYR A 294 20.68 3.25 -22.67
N ASP A 295 19.35 3.35 -22.67
CA ASP A 295 18.54 3.13 -23.87
C ASP A 295 18.83 4.18 -24.94
N ARG A 296 19.00 5.44 -24.52
CA ARG A 296 19.35 6.58 -25.39
C ARG A 296 20.80 6.56 -25.87
N TRP A 297 21.70 5.92 -25.13
CA TRP A 297 23.12 5.83 -25.48
C TRP A 297 23.36 5.18 -26.85
N GLY A 298 22.35 4.50 -27.42
CA GLY A 298 22.38 4.04 -28.81
C GLY A 298 23.41 2.94 -29.02
N SER A 299 23.87 2.76 -30.27
CA SER A 299 24.97 1.84 -30.58
C SER A 299 26.27 2.39 -30.00
N ALA A 300 26.45 2.20 -28.69
CA ALA A 300 27.74 2.30 -28.05
C ALA A 300 28.76 1.57 -28.92
N THR A 301 29.69 2.32 -29.50
CA THR A 301 30.63 1.85 -30.52
C THR A 301 31.52 0.70 -30.05
N TYR A 302 31.46 0.35 -28.76
CA TYR A 302 32.42 -0.53 -28.10
C TYR A 302 31.78 -1.68 -27.30
N MET A 303 30.46 -1.88 -27.41
CA MET A 303 29.81 -3.03 -26.77
C MET A 303 29.05 -3.90 -27.77
N HIS A 304 29.33 -5.21 -27.73
CA HIS A 304 28.64 -6.22 -28.53
C HIS A 304 27.13 -6.16 -28.27
N HIS A 305 26.30 -6.32 -29.31
CA HIS A 305 24.84 -6.20 -29.22
C HIS A 305 24.23 -7.08 -28.13
N ASP A 306 24.61 -8.35 -28.07
CA ASP A 306 24.09 -9.27 -27.05
C ASP A 306 24.53 -8.90 -25.62
N CYS A 307 25.77 -8.43 -25.44
CA CYS A 307 26.25 -7.93 -24.15
C CYS A 307 25.50 -6.67 -23.73
N ARG A 308 25.14 -5.81 -24.69
CA ARG A 308 24.30 -4.65 -24.44
C ARG A 308 22.92 -5.04 -23.93
N MET A 309 22.30 -6.05 -24.51
CA MET A 309 21.02 -6.59 -24.04
C MET A 309 21.15 -7.24 -22.66
N ALA A 310 22.27 -7.93 -22.39
CA ALA A 310 22.56 -8.49 -21.08
C ALA A 310 22.72 -7.41 -20.00
N ALA A 311 23.47 -6.34 -20.27
CA ALA A 311 23.60 -5.20 -19.36
C ALA A 311 22.26 -4.45 -19.18
N ARG A 312 21.45 -4.29 -20.23
CA ARG A 312 20.08 -3.73 -20.08
C ARG A 312 19.25 -4.56 -19.09
N ARG A 313 19.29 -5.89 -19.22
CA ARG A 313 18.59 -6.81 -18.32
C ARG A 313 19.13 -6.74 -16.90
N SER A 314 20.44 -6.58 -16.70
CA SER A 314 21.01 -6.46 -15.35
C SER A 314 20.56 -5.18 -14.64
N ILE A 315 20.40 -4.05 -15.35
CA ILE A 315 19.80 -2.83 -14.77
C ILE A 315 18.33 -3.08 -14.38
N ALA A 316 17.54 -3.69 -15.27
CA ALA A 316 16.13 -4.00 -14.99
C ALA A 316 15.97 -4.92 -13.77
N GLU A 317 16.81 -5.94 -13.69
CA GLU A 317 16.86 -6.88 -12.57
C GLU A 317 17.29 -6.19 -11.27
N LEU A 318 18.26 -5.27 -11.34
CA LEU A 318 18.66 -4.45 -10.19
C LEU A 318 17.51 -3.56 -9.70
N ILE A 319 16.77 -2.90 -10.61
CA ILE A 319 15.58 -2.11 -10.26
C ILE A 319 14.56 -2.99 -9.54
N ARG A 320 14.22 -4.15 -10.13
CA ARG A 320 13.27 -5.11 -9.54
C ARG A 320 13.70 -5.54 -8.14
N ARG A 321 14.98 -5.89 -7.94
CA ARG A 321 15.52 -6.28 -6.62
C ARG A 321 15.41 -5.16 -5.59
N VAL A 322 15.68 -3.91 -5.97
CA VAL A 322 15.55 -2.76 -5.06
C VAL A 322 14.07 -2.52 -4.72
N GLU A 323 13.16 -2.62 -5.68
CA GLU A 323 11.72 -2.49 -5.47
C GLU A 323 11.16 -3.61 -4.57
N GLU A 324 11.62 -4.85 -4.73
CA GLU A 324 11.21 -5.98 -3.89
C GLU A 324 11.72 -5.89 -2.45
N LYS A 325 12.94 -5.38 -2.25
CA LYS A 325 13.52 -5.12 -0.93
C LYS A 325 13.06 -3.81 -0.31
N LEU A 326 12.25 -3.02 -1.02
CA LEU A 326 11.83 -1.71 -0.56
C LEU A 326 11.20 -1.72 0.84
N PRO A 327 10.28 -2.66 1.18
CA PRO A 327 9.69 -2.74 2.52
C PRO A 327 10.72 -2.97 3.63
N ASP A 328 11.82 -3.66 3.31
CA ASP A 328 12.83 -4.08 4.28
C ASP A 328 13.69 -2.89 4.72
N TYR A 329 13.85 -1.87 3.87
CA TYR A 329 14.53 -0.62 4.25
C TYR A 329 13.75 0.19 5.30
N PHE A 330 12.44 -0.05 5.42
CA PHE A 330 11.54 0.64 6.35
C PHE A 330 11.10 -0.22 7.54
N SER A 331 11.75 -1.36 7.76
CA SER A 331 11.42 -2.28 8.84
C SER A 331 12.40 -2.12 10.01
N ASP A 332 11.92 -2.31 11.24
CA ASP A 332 12.75 -2.16 12.46
C ASP A 332 13.73 -3.33 12.66
N GLU A 333 13.45 -4.47 12.01
CA GLU A 333 14.32 -5.64 12.01
C GLU A 333 15.53 -5.36 11.11
N GLY A 334 16.60 -4.91 11.75
CA GLY A 334 17.81 -4.37 11.15
C GLY A 334 18.26 -5.06 9.86
N CYS A 335 18.54 -4.22 8.86
CA CYS A 335 19.29 -4.57 7.65
C CYS A 335 20.77 -4.83 7.99
N ASP A 336 21.05 -5.80 8.89
CA ASP A 336 22.40 -6.32 9.16
C ASP A 336 22.85 -7.32 8.08
N VAL A 337 22.03 -7.52 7.05
CA VAL A 337 22.41 -8.34 5.92
C VAL A 337 23.25 -7.47 4.99
N ASP A 338 24.57 -7.64 5.07
CA ASP A 338 25.49 -7.32 3.99
C ASP A 338 24.86 -7.80 2.68
N VAL A 339 24.32 -6.85 1.92
CA VAL A 339 23.86 -7.10 0.56
C VAL A 339 25.13 -7.44 -0.22
N GLN A 340 25.44 -8.73 -0.32
CA GLN A 340 26.35 -9.24 -1.34
C GLN A 340 25.69 -8.91 -2.68
N LEU A 341 26.09 -7.76 -3.24
CA LEU A 341 25.66 -7.22 -4.53
C LEU A 341 26.36 -7.94 -5.68
#